data_AF-A0A438KLP2-F1
#
_entry.id   AF-A0A438KLP2-F1
#
_cell.length_a   1.000
_cell.length_b   1.000
_cell.length_c   1.000
_cell.angle_alpha   90.00
_cell.angle_beta   90.00
_cell.angle_gamma   90.00
#
_symmetry.space_group_name_H-M   'P 1'
#
loop_
_entity.id
_entity.type
_entity.pdbx_description
1 polymer ?
#
loop_
_entity_poly.entity_id
_entity_poly.type
_entity_poly.pdbx_seq_one_letter_code
_entity_poly.pdbx_strand_id
1 'polypeptide(L)'
;MFYSLAVLTFGTAVPAGQFVPGIMIGSTYGRLVGMFVVNFYKKLNIEEGTYALLGAASFLGGSMRMTVSLCVIMVEITNNLKLLPLIMLVLLISKAVGDAFNEGLYEEQARLRGIPLLESRPKYQMRKMTAKEACGNKKVVYFPRVVKVADVVSILRSNEHNGFPVIDHTRNGESLVIGLMLRSHLLVLLQSKVDFQHSPLPSDPRGGGKPIRQCTWNSRHNFTEFAKPVSSKGISIDDIHLSSDDLEMYIDLAPFLNPSPYVVPEDMSLSKVYNLFRQLGLRHILVVPRASRVIGLITRKDLLIEDNENSETVELQSTSVRSL
;
A
#
# COMPACT_ATOMS: atom_id res chain seq x y z
N MET A 1 26.25 19.71 21.48
CA MET A 1 27.14 18.76 20.78
C MET A 1 26.41 17.50 20.35
N PHE A 2 25.84 16.71 21.27
CA PHE A 2 25.19 15.43 20.93
C PHE A 2 24.09 15.52 19.86
N TYR A 3 23.25 16.56 19.89
CA TYR A 3 22.23 16.81 18.85
C TYR A 3 22.84 16.91 17.44
N SER A 4 23.91 17.70 17.28
CA SER A 4 24.58 17.89 15.98
C SER A 4 25.19 16.58 15.45
N LEU A 5 25.81 15.77 16.32
CA LEU A 5 26.30 14.46 15.92
C LEU A 5 25.16 13.52 15.51
N ALA A 6 24.05 13.51 16.26
CA ALA A 6 22.91 12.66 15.94
C ALA A 6 22.34 12.97 14.55
N VAL A 7 22.23 14.25 14.19
CA VAL A 7 21.81 14.69 12.84
C VAL A 7 22.79 14.22 11.77
N LEU A 8 24.10 14.38 11.99
CA LEU A 8 25.12 13.92 11.03
C LEU A 8 25.09 12.40 10.83
N THR A 9 24.96 11.62 11.91
CA THR A 9 24.93 10.15 11.83
C THR A 9 23.68 9.61 11.14
N PHE A 10 22.56 10.32 11.20
CA PHE A 10 21.29 9.88 10.65
C PHE A 10 21.27 9.79 9.12
N GLY A 11 22.07 10.61 8.44
CA GLY A 11 22.23 10.58 6.98
C GLY A 11 23.22 9.54 6.47
N THR A 12 23.89 8.78 7.35
CA THR A 12 24.90 7.80 6.95
C THR A 12 24.27 6.48 6.50
N ALA A 13 24.93 5.76 5.60
CA ALA A 13 24.50 4.46 5.10
C ALA A 13 24.75 3.31 6.10
N VAL A 14 24.50 3.55 7.38
CA VAL A 14 24.71 2.59 8.47
C VAL A 14 23.35 2.25 9.10
N PRO A 15 23.05 0.97 9.35
CA PRO A 15 21.82 0.58 10.05
C PRO A 15 21.88 1.09 11.50
N ALA A 16 21.16 2.18 11.79
CA ALA A 16 21.09 2.79 13.11
C ALA A 16 19.64 3.16 13.49
N GLY A 17 19.35 3.12 14.78
CA GLY A 17 18.06 3.54 15.34
C GLY A 17 18.10 4.97 15.86
N GLN A 18 17.00 5.71 15.69
CA GLN A 18 16.90 7.11 16.14
C GLN A 18 16.18 7.29 17.48
N PHE A 19 15.50 6.25 17.97
CA PHE A 19 14.70 6.33 19.18
C PHE A 19 15.55 6.64 20.42
N VAL A 20 16.62 5.88 20.66
CA VAL A 20 17.49 6.06 21.83
C VAL A 20 18.22 7.42 21.81
N PRO A 21 18.85 7.87 20.69
CA PRO A 21 19.39 9.23 20.60
C PRO A 21 18.35 10.31 20.88
N GLY A 22 17.12 10.14 20.40
CA GLY A 22 16.02 11.06 20.66
C GLY A 22 15.65 11.16 22.15
N ILE A 23 15.58 10.03 22.86
CA ILE A 23 15.38 10.00 24.32
C ILE A 23 16.49 10.79 25.02
N MET A 24 17.75 10.56 24.65
CA MET A 24 18.89 11.21 25.31
C MET A 24 18.89 12.72 25.10
N ILE A 25 18.66 13.19 23.87
CA ILE A 25 18.53 14.62 23.55
C ILE A 25 17.40 15.22 24.38
N GLY A 26 16.24 14.55 24.37
CA GLY A 26 15.05 15.00 25.05
C GLY A 26 15.21 15.06 26.58
N SER A 27 15.82 14.02 27.16
CA SER A 27 16.10 13.94 28.60
C SER A 27 17.05 15.02 29.05
N THR A 28 18.08 15.32 28.26
CA THR A 28 19.09 16.31 28.61
C THR A 28 18.48 17.71 28.68
N TYR A 29 17.71 18.13 27.67
CA TYR A 29 17.07 19.45 27.73
C TYR A 29 15.96 19.48 28.80
N GLY A 30 15.20 18.39 28.98
CA GLY A 30 14.19 18.30 30.03
C GLY A 30 14.80 18.45 31.42
N ARG A 31 15.96 17.83 31.66
CA ARG A 31 16.71 18.00 32.90
C ARG A 31 17.19 19.43 33.09
N LEU A 32 17.71 20.08 32.05
CA LEU A 32 18.11 21.50 32.12
C LEU A 32 16.95 22.40 32.53
N VAL A 33 15.76 22.18 31.97
CA VAL A 33 14.52 22.89 32.36
C VAL A 33 14.17 22.58 33.82
N GLY A 34 14.24 21.31 34.24
CA GLY A 34 14.01 20.91 35.63
C GLY A 34 14.94 21.61 36.62
N MET A 35 16.25 21.67 36.33
CA MET A 35 17.24 22.37 37.16
C MET A 35 16.93 23.87 37.26
N PHE A 36 16.51 24.50 36.16
CA PHE A 36 16.12 25.91 36.16
C PHE A 36 14.89 26.17 37.03
N VAL A 37 13.87 25.30 36.93
CA VAL A 37 12.64 25.39 37.73
C VAL A 37 12.92 25.18 39.21
N VAL A 38 13.76 24.20 39.58
CA VAL A 38 14.13 23.94 40.98
C VAL A 38 14.91 25.10 41.59
N ASN A 39 15.84 25.69 40.83
CA ASN A 39 16.60 26.86 41.29
C ASN A 39 15.69 28.09 41.53
N PHE A 40 14.67 28.27 40.68
CA PHE A 40 13.71 29.36 40.81
C PHE A 40 12.71 29.12 41.96
N TYR A 41 12.19 27.91 42.07
CA TYR A 41 11.22 27.49 43.09
C TYR A 41 11.89 26.63 44.16
N LYS A 42 12.78 27.23 44.97
CA LYS A 42 13.54 26.60 46.07
C LYS A 42 12.74 25.81 47.13
N LYS A 43 11.40 25.72 47.02
CA LYS A 43 10.48 25.21 48.05
C LYS A 43 9.59 24.03 47.66
N LEU A 44 9.61 23.55 46.41
CA LEU A 44 8.83 22.36 46.04
C LEU A 44 9.71 21.11 45.96
N ASN A 45 9.21 19.99 46.49
CA ASN A 45 9.74 18.64 46.26
C ASN A 45 9.52 18.22 44.80
N ILE A 46 10.19 18.92 43.88
CA ILE A 46 10.16 18.61 42.45
C ILE A 46 11.32 17.67 42.15
N GLU A 47 11.00 16.46 41.70
CA GLU A 47 12.00 15.53 41.20
C GLU A 47 12.49 15.98 39.81
N GLU A 48 13.78 16.30 39.69
CA GLU A 48 14.42 16.65 38.41
C GLU A 48 14.24 15.54 37.35
N GLY A 49 14.15 14.29 37.79
CA GLY A 49 13.99 13.12 36.93
C GLY A 49 12.67 13.14 36.15
N THR A 50 11.57 13.65 36.73
CA THR A 50 10.30 13.75 36.03
C THR A 50 10.38 14.72 34.86
N TYR A 51 11.11 15.82 35.00
CA TYR A 51 11.30 16.79 33.92
C TYR A 51 12.19 16.25 32.80
N ALA A 52 13.20 15.43 33.13
CA ALA A 52 13.97 14.70 32.12
C ALA A 52 13.07 13.74 31.32
N LEU A 53 12.20 12.99 32.01
CA LEU A 53 11.26 12.07 31.37
C LEU A 53 10.26 12.80 30.45
N LEU A 54 9.67 13.90 30.92
CA LEU A 54 8.76 14.72 30.12
C LEU A 54 9.48 15.36 28.93
N GLY A 55 10.75 15.74 29.10
CA GLY A 55 11.59 16.24 28.01
C GLY A 55 11.83 15.20 26.92
N ALA A 56 12.16 13.96 27.32
CA ALA A 56 12.28 12.83 26.40
C ALA A 56 11.00 12.59 25.61
N ALA A 57 9.86 12.56 26.30
CA ALA A 57 8.55 12.39 25.68
C ALA A 57 8.27 13.51 24.68
N SER A 58 8.47 14.77 25.07
CA SER A 58 8.21 15.91 24.18
C SER A 58 9.07 15.87 22.90
N PHE A 59 10.37 15.59 23.00
CA PHE A 59 11.23 15.55 21.80
C PHE A 59 10.81 14.45 20.83
N LEU A 60 10.54 13.26 21.36
CA LEU A 60 10.09 12.13 20.54
C LEU A 60 8.70 12.37 19.95
N GLY A 61 7.78 12.97 20.71
CA GLY A 61 6.45 13.33 20.25
C GLY A 61 6.48 14.35 19.11
N GLY A 62 7.36 15.36 19.20
CA GLY A 62 7.50 16.40 18.18
C GLY A 62 8.23 15.89 16.92
N SER A 63 9.31 15.12 17.08
CA SER A 63 10.11 14.62 15.96
C SER A 63 9.42 13.47 15.19
N MET A 64 8.94 12.47 15.93
CA MET A 64 8.38 11.24 15.33
C MET A 64 6.86 11.27 15.14
N ARG A 65 6.15 12.22 15.76
CA ARG A 65 4.66 12.34 15.73
C ARG A 65 3.91 11.08 16.19
N MET A 66 4.58 10.19 16.92
CA MET A 66 3.97 9.02 17.55
C MET A 66 3.42 9.41 18.92
N THR A 67 2.11 9.26 19.16
CA THR A 67 1.48 9.67 20.42
C THR A 67 1.15 8.49 21.33
N VAL A 68 0.26 7.59 20.88
CA VAL A 68 -0.27 6.51 21.73
C VAL A 68 0.82 5.49 22.08
N SER A 69 1.51 4.95 21.07
CA SER A 69 2.57 3.95 21.28
C SER A 69 3.73 4.50 22.11
N LEU A 70 4.13 5.75 21.86
CA LEU A 70 5.20 6.40 22.62
C LEU A 70 4.80 6.64 24.08
N CYS A 71 3.55 7.04 24.34
CA CYS A 71 3.04 7.19 25.70
C CYS A 71 3.12 5.85 26.46
N VAL A 72 2.67 4.76 25.84
CA VAL A 72 2.73 3.41 26.44
C VAL A 72 4.16 3.01 26.73
N ILE A 73 5.08 3.14 25.77
CA ILE A 73 6.50 2.82 25.95
C ILE A 73 7.10 3.61 27.13
N MET A 74 6.84 4.91 27.20
CA MET A 74 7.42 5.76 28.25
C MET A 74 6.89 5.40 29.64
N VAL A 75 5.61 5.05 29.73
CA VAL A 75 4.96 4.64 30.97
C VAL A 75 5.43 3.25 31.41
N GLU A 76 5.63 2.33 30.47
CA GLU A 76 6.15 0.99 30.73
C GLU A 76 7.60 1.04 31.24
N ILE A 77 8.46 1.86 30.62
CA ILE A 77 9.85 2.07 31.07
C ILE A 77 9.89 2.67 32.48
N THR A 78 8.97 3.59 32.78
CA THR A 78 8.93 4.26 34.10
C THR A 78 8.24 3.41 35.16
N ASN A 79 7.48 2.39 34.76
CA ASN A 79 6.63 1.56 35.62
C ASN A 79 5.72 2.38 36.56
N ASN A 80 5.25 3.55 36.10
CA ASN A 80 4.44 4.46 36.92
C ASN A 80 3.27 5.04 36.11
N LEU A 81 2.12 4.40 36.24
CA LEU A 81 0.89 4.79 35.55
C LEU A 81 0.39 6.19 35.95
N LYS A 82 0.79 6.73 37.12
CA LYS A 82 0.37 8.07 37.56
C LYS A 82 0.96 9.18 36.69
N LEU A 83 2.06 8.92 35.98
CA LEU A 83 2.70 9.88 35.07
C LEU A 83 2.06 9.91 33.68
N LEU A 84 1.19 8.95 33.35
CA LEU A 84 0.52 8.84 32.06
C LEU A 84 -0.19 10.13 31.61
N PRO A 85 -1.07 10.79 32.41
CA PRO A 85 -1.74 12.01 31.96
C PRO A 85 -0.77 13.17 31.66
N LEU A 86 0.32 13.29 32.42
CA LEU A 86 1.34 14.32 32.20
C LEU A 86 2.12 14.07 30.90
N ILE A 87 2.54 12.83 30.67
CA ILE A 87 3.24 12.42 29.44
C ILE A 87 2.34 12.66 28.23
N MET A 88 1.06 12.27 28.31
CA MET A 88 0.10 12.45 27.22
C MET A 88 -0.12 13.93 26.88
N LEU A 89 -0.24 14.79 27.89
CA LEU A 89 -0.41 16.23 27.69
C LEU A 89 0.80 16.83 26.96
N VAL A 90 2.01 16.53 27.45
CA VAL A 90 3.25 17.03 26.85
C VAL A 90 3.44 16.52 25.42
N LEU A 91 3.11 15.24 25.17
CA LEU A 91 3.14 14.66 23.83
C LEU A 91 2.17 15.34 22.86
N LEU A 92 0.93 15.60 23.29
CA LEU A 92 -0.08 16.24 22.45
C LEU A 92 0.29 17.67 22.10
N ILE A 93 0.81 18.44 23.06
CA ILE A 93 1.29 19.81 22.82
C ILE A 93 2.48 19.79 21.86
N SER A 94 3.48 18.93 22.12
CA SER A 94 4.66 18.85 21.27
C SER A 94 4.30 18.41 19.85
N LYS A 95 3.39 17.45 19.70
CA LYS A 95 2.89 17.01 18.40
C LYS A 95 2.14 18.13 17.68
N ALA A 96 1.25 18.86 18.36
CA ALA A 96 0.51 19.96 17.76
C ALA A 96 1.43 21.08 17.27
N VAL A 97 2.48 21.40 18.03
CA VAL A 97 3.52 22.34 17.61
C VAL A 97 4.31 21.77 16.43
N GLY A 98 4.71 20.51 16.46
CA GLY A 98 5.41 19.85 15.36
C GLY A 98 4.61 19.83 14.05
N ASP A 99 3.32 19.49 14.12
CA ASP A 99 2.39 19.46 12.99
C ASP A 99 2.16 20.86 12.37
N ALA A 100 2.40 21.93 13.13
CA ALA A 100 2.30 23.30 12.61
C ALA A 100 3.50 23.74 11.77
N PHE A 101 4.68 23.14 11.97
CA PHE A 101 5.91 23.52 11.29
C PHE A 101 6.33 22.54 10.19
N ASN A 102 6.42 21.24 10.53
CA ASN A 102 7.00 20.22 9.63
C ASN A 102 6.10 18.96 9.57
N GLU A 103 6.51 17.96 8.79
CA GLU A 103 5.99 16.58 8.84
C GLU A 103 6.87 15.64 9.67
N GLY A 104 6.33 14.45 9.95
CA GLY A 104 6.98 13.35 10.68
C GLY A 104 8.33 13.03 10.07
N LEU A 105 9.37 12.90 10.89
CA LEU A 105 10.68 12.57 10.36
C LEU A 105 10.67 11.22 9.58
N TYR A 106 9.88 10.24 10.03
CA TYR A 106 9.71 8.97 9.29
C TYR A 106 8.91 9.11 8.00
N GLU A 107 7.98 10.06 7.95
CA GLU A 107 7.17 10.35 6.77
C GLU A 107 8.02 11.03 5.69
N GLU A 108 8.85 12.00 6.08
CA GLU A 108 9.83 12.63 5.20
C GLU A 108 10.86 11.63 4.66
N GLN A 109 11.35 10.71 5.50
CA GLN A 109 12.22 9.64 5.02
C GLN A 109 11.54 8.72 4.00
N ALA A 110 10.26 8.40 4.19
CA ALA A 110 9.51 7.59 3.25
C ALA A 110 9.30 8.32 1.92
N ARG A 111 9.02 9.64 1.99
CA ARG A 111 8.89 10.54 0.83
C ARG A 111 10.20 10.64 0.05
N LEU A 112 11.33 10.88 0.72
CA LEU A 112 12.66 10.96 0.10
C LEU A 112 13.09 9.63 -0.55
N ARG A 113 12.59 8.49 -0.05
CA ARG A 113 12.80 7.17 -0.69
C ARG A 113 11.84 6.89 -1.85
N GLY A 114 10.90 7.79 -2.15
CA GLY A 114 9.89 7.61 -3.17
C GLY A 114 8.94 6.44 -2.87
N ILE A 115 8.70 6.12 -1.60
CA ILE A 115 7.80 5.02 -1.23
C ILE A 115 6.36 5.53 -1.36
N PRO A 116 5.51 4.90 -2.19
CA PRO A 116 4.12 5.31 -2.40
C PRO A 116 3.25 4.95 -1.17
N LEU A 117 3.28 5.80 -0.14
CA LEU A 117 2.54 5.62 1.11
C LEU A 117 1.21 6.38 1.06
N LEU A 118 0.10 5.69 1.34
CA LEU A 118 -1.20 6.33 1.52
C LEU A 118 -1.30 6.91 2.95
N GLU A 119 -1.66 8.17 3.07
CA GLU A 119 -1.90 8.87 4.35
C GLU A 119 -3.19 8.40 5.07
N SER A 120 -3.28 8.63 6.38
CA SER A 120 -4.43 8.17 7.19
C SER A 120 -5.75 8.80 6.80
N ARG A 121 -5.71 10.04 6.32
CA ARG A 121 -6.88 10.79 5.93
C ARG A 121 -6.83 11.04 4.43
N PRO A 122 -7.96 10.96 3.72
CA PRO A 122 -8.01 11.40 2.34
C PRO A 122 -7.78 12.91 2.27
N LYS A 123 -7.07 13.36 1.22
CA LYS A 123 -6.91 14.79 0.93
C LYS A 123 -8.28 15.43 0.67
N TYR A 124 -8.44 16.71 1.05
CA TYR A 124 -9.71 17.43 0.87
C TYR A 124 -10.16 17.47 -0.59
N GLN A 125 -9.22 17.58 -1.54
CA GLN A 125 -9.47 17.59 -2.99
C GLN A 125 -10.19 16.31 -3.46
N MET A 126 -9.88 15.15 -2.86
CA MET A 126 -10.52 13.86 -3.20
C MET A 126 -12.01 13.82 -2.87
N ARG A 127 -12.53 14.78 -2.09
CA ARG A 127 -13.97 14.90 -1.84
C ARG A 127 -14.72 15.46 -3.05
N LYS A 128 -14.04 16.26 -3.88
CA LYS A 128 -14.62 16.89 -5.07
C LYS A 128 -14.50 16.03 -6.33
N MET A 129 -13.56 15.08 -6.33
CA MET A 129 -13.34 14.17 -7.46
C MET A 129 -14.19 12.90 -7.36
N THR A 130 -14.60 12.40 -8.53
CA THR A 130 -15.32 11.12 -8.66
C THR A 130 -14.36 9.96 -8.97
N ALA A 131 -14.81 8.72 -8.73
CA ALA A 131 -14.05 7.52 -9.08
C ALA A 131 -13.76 7.43 -10.59
N LYS A 132 -14.68 7.94 -11.42
CA LYS A 132 -14.50 8.06 -12.88
C LYS A 132 -13.32 8.94 -13.25
N GLU A 133 -13.27 10.15 -12.68
CA GLU A 133 -12.18 11.11 -12.93
C GLU A 133 -10.83 10.57 -12.46
N ALA A 134 -10.81 9.86 -11.33
CA ALA A 134 -9.59 9.26 -10.78
C ALA A 134 -8.99 8.17 -11.68
N CYS A 135 -9.82 7.43 -12.44
CA CYS A 135 -9.32 6.46 -13.41
C CYS A 135 -8.65 7.11 -14.63
N GLY A 136 -8.95 8.39 -14.89
CA GLY A 136 -8.56 9.09 -16.11
C GLY A 136 -9.05 8.41 -17.39
N ASN A 137 -8.51 8.84 -18.53
CA ASN A 137 -8.80 8.24 -19.85
C ASN A 137 -7.97 6.97 -20.13
N LYS A 138 -7.45 6.30 -19.09
CA LYS A 138 -6.63 5.09 -19.25
C LYS A 138 -7.53 3.93 -19.68
N LYS A 139 -7.25 3.35 -20.86
CA LYS A 139 -7.96 2.15 -21.33
C LYS A 139 -7.59 0.97 -20.44
N VAL A 140 -8.59 0.35 -19.81
CA VAL A 140 -8.38 -0.85 -19.00
C VAL A 140 -8.19 -2.06 -19.91
N VAL A 141 -7.09 -2.78 -19.72
CA VAL A 141 -6.85 -4.07 -20.36
C VAL A 141 -7.65 -5.14 -19.61
N TYR A 142 -8.52 -5.86 -20.31
CA TYR A 142 -9.35 -6.92 -19.75
C TYR A 142 -9.14 -8.23 -20.52
N PHE A 143 -9.48 -9.35 -19.88
CA PHE A 143 -9.53 -10.65 -20.54
C PHE A 143 -10.97 -11.11 -20.73
N PRO A 144 -11.32 -11.71 -21.88
CA PRO A 144 -12.54 -12.49 -21.99
C PRO A 144 -12.45 -13.74 -21.11
N ARG A 145 -13.60 -14.33 -20.75
CA ARG A 145 -13.66 -15.58 -19.99
C ARG A 145 -12.78 -16.69 -20.59
N VAL A 146 -12.91 -16.90 -21.90
CA VAL A 146 -12.08 -17.85 -22.67
C VAL A 146 -11.16 -17.05 -23.55
N VAL A 147 -9.85 -17.22 -23.35
CA VAL A 147 -8.82 -16.43 -24.02
C VAL A 147 -7.80 -17.33 -24.72
N LYS A 148 -7.29 -16.90 -25.87
CA LYS A 148 -6.21 -17.58 -26.57
C LYS A 148 -4.88 -17.38 -25.84
N VAL A 149 -4.06 -18.43 -25.74
CA VAL A 149 -2.76 -18.36 -25.05
C VAL A 149 -1.85 -17.31 -25.67
N ALA A 150 -1.82 -17.20 -27.00
CA ALA A 150 -1.06 -16.16 -27.71
C ALA A 150 -1.42 -14.74 -27.24
N ASP A 151 -2.71 -14.46 -27.07
CA ASP A 151 -3.19 -13.14 -26.65
C ASP A 151 -2.78 -12.84 -25.20
N VAL A 152 -2.89 -13.83 -24.31
CA VAL A 152 -2.43 -13.70 -22.92
C VAL A 152 -0.94 -13.36 -22.87
N VAL A 153 -0.10 -14.09 -23.59
CA VAL A 153 1.34 -13.85 -23.61
C VAL A 153 1.67 -12.47 -24.19
N SER A 154 0.99 -12.06 -25.26
CA SER A 154 1.18 -10.74 -25.86
C SER A 154 0.79 -9.59 -24.90
N ILE A 155 -0.32 -9.76 -24.17
CA ILE A 155 -0.80 -8.78 -23.18
C ILE A 155 0.14 -8.72 -21.97
N LEU A 156 0.63 -9.88 -21.51
CA LEU A 156 1.58 -9.97 -20.41
C LEU A 156 2.97 -9.41 -20.77
N ARG A 157 3.38 -9.47 -22.04
CA ARG A 157 4.64 -8.85 -22.50
C ARG A 157 4.51 -7.35 -22.74
N SER A 158 3.36 -6.90 -23.23
CA SER A 158 3.10 -5.48 -23.51
C SER A 158 2.76 -4.65 -22.26
N ASN A 159 2.24 -5.27 -21.19
CA ASN A 159 1.80 -4.56 -20.00
C ASN A 159 2.48 -5.08 -18.72
N GLU A 160 2.87 -4.16 -17.84
CA GLU A 160 3.43 -4.46 -16.50
C GLU A 160 2.35 -4.55 -15.40
N HIS A 161 1.08 -4.58 -15.78
CA HIS A 161 -0.03 -4.64 -14.83
C HIS A 161 -0.09 -5.98 -14.09
N ASN A 162 -0.45 -5.92 -12.80
CA ASN A 162 -0.50 -7.08 -11.91
C ASN A 162 -1.91 -7.65 -11.70
N GLY A 163 -2.95 -6.96 -12.18
CA GLY A 163 -4.34 -7.36 -12.04
C GLY A 163 -5.13 -6.98 -13.29
N PHE A 164 -5.93 -7.92 -13.78
CA PHE A 164 -6.71 -7.81 -15.00
C PHE A 164 -8.16 -8.23 -14.71
N PRO A 165 -9.15 -7.38 -15.01
CA PRO A 165 -10.55 -7.79 -14.95
C PRO A 165 -10.86 -8.82 -16.03
N VAL A 166 -11.71 -9.78 -15.68
CA VAL A 166 -12.25 -10.78 -16.62
C VAL A 166 -13.70 -10.44 -16.91
N ILE A 167 -14.05 -10.36 -18.20
CA ILE A 167 -15.40 -10.08 -18.66
C ILE A 167 -16.04 -11.29 -19.34
N ASP A 168 -17.34 -11.45 -19.16
CA ASP A 168 -18.18 -12.34 -19.95
C ASP A 168 -18.97 -11.53 -20.97
N HIS A 169 -19.19 -12.12 -22.14
CA HIS A 169 -20.14 -11.58 -23.10
C HIS A 169 -21.46 -12.32 -22.93
N THR A 170 -22.46 -11.60 -22.42
CA THR A 170 -23.82 -12.15 -22.35
C THR A 170 -24.41 -12.28 -23.75
N ARG A 171 -25.41 -13.15 -23.91
CA ARG A 171 -26.14 -13.37 -25.17
C ARG A 171 -26.75 -12.09 -25.76
N ASN A 172 -26.92 -11.05 -24.94
CA ASN A 172 -27.48 -9.76 -25.32
C ASN A 172 -26.42 -8.77 -25.85
N GLY A 173 -25.15 -9.18 -25.94
CA GLY A 173 -24.03 -8.32 -26.35
C GLY A 173 -23.49 -7.42 -25.23
N GLU A 174 -24.05 -7.48 -24.03
CA GLU A 174 -23.56 -6.74 -22.87
C GLU A 174 -22.34 -7.45 -22.24
N SER A 175 -21.30 -6.68 -21.95
CA SER A 175 -20.12 -7.16 -21.24
C SER A 175 -20.35 -7.06 -19.73
N LEU A 176 -20.29 -8.20 -19.04
CA LEU A 176 -20.41 -8.30 -17.59
C LEU A 176 -19.05 -8.61 -16.97
N VAL A 177 -18.72 -7.97 -15.86
CA VAL A 177 -17.52 -8.32 -15.08
C VAL A 177 -17.76 -9.59 -14.29
N ILE A 178 -17.00 -10.66 -14.56
CA ILE A 178 -17.04 -11.90 -13.78
C ILE A 178 -16.14 -11.79 -12.55
N GLY A 179 -14.97 -11.16 -12.70
CA GLY A 179 -14.01 -11.09 -11.62
C GLY A 179 -12.68 -10.43 -11.96
N LEU A 180 -11.69 -10.67 -11.10
CA LEU A 180 -10.33 -10.16 -11.25
C LEU A 180 -9.30 -11.29 -11.20
N MET A 181 -8.41 -11.32 -12.19
CA MET A 181 -7.27 -12.24 -12.29
C MET A 181 -5.97 -11.51 -12.01
N LEU A 182 -5.08 -12.14 -11.25
CA LEU A 182 -3.74 -11.61 -11.00
C LEU A 182 -2.75 -12.13 -12.04
N ARG A 183 -1.75 -11.31 -12.38
CA ARG A 183 -0.63 -11.71 -13.25
C ARG A 183 0.07 -12.98 -12.75
N SER A 184 0.27 -13.09 -11.44
CA SER A 184 0.91 -14.29 -10.86
C SER A 184 0.10 -15.56 -11.08
N HIS A 185 -1.24 -15.49 -11.04
CA HIS A 185 -2.06 -16.66 -11.31
C HIS A 185 -1.98 -17.05 -12.80
N LEU A 186 -1.99 -16.08 -13.70
CA LEU A 186 -1.82 -16.34 -15.14
C LEU A 186 -0.46 -17.00 -15.44
N LEU A 187 0.62 -16.57 -14.81
CA LEU A 187 1.94 -17.16 -15.00
C LEU A 187 2.01 -18.61 -14.52
N VAL A 188 1.38 -18.93 -13.38
CA VAL A 188 1.27 -20.32 -12.89
C VAL A 188 0.46 -21.18 -13.85
N LEU A 189 -0.64 -20.65 -14.41
CA LEU A 189 -1.45 -21.36 -15.40
C LEU A 189 -0.68 -21.64 -16.71
N LEU A 190 0.12 -20.68 -17.16
CA LEU A 190 0.96 -20.85 -18.35
C LEU A 190 2.09 -21.84 -18.12
N GLN A 191 2.64 -21.92 -16.91
CA GLN A 191 3.70 -22.86 -16.55
C GLN A 191 3.18 -24.30 -16.44
N SER A 192 1.98 -24.49 -15.88
CA SER A 192 1.44 -25.83 -15.66
C SER A 192 0.97 -26.50 -16.96
N LYS A 193 0.52 -25.73 -17.96
CA LYS A 193 0.03 -26.22 -19.27
C LYS A 193 -1.11 -27.25 -19.21
N VAL A 194 -1.71 -27.48 -18.03
CA VAL A 194 -2.68 -28.55 -17.80
C VAL A 194 -4.09 -28.19 -18.31
N ASP A 195 -4.40 -26.90 -18.40
CA ASP A 195 -5.76 -26.40 -18.67
C ASP A 195 -5.95 -25.84 -20.09
N PHE A 196 -5.05 -26.17 -21.01
CA PHE A 196 -5.15 -25.76 -22.41
C PHE A 196 -6.23 -26.56 -23.14
N GLN A 197 -7.12 -25.84 -23.84
CA GLN A 197 -8.26 -26.39 -24.57
C GLN A 197 -8.15 -26.00 -26.04
N HIS A 198 -8.46 -26.92 -26.96
CA HIS A 198 -8.49 -26.61 -28.40
C HIS A 198 -9.80 -25.94 -28.85
N SER A 199 -10.84 -25.92 -28.00
CA SER A 199 -12.14 -25.30 -28.31
C SER A 199 -12.28 -23.94 -27.63
N PRO A 200 -12.84 -22.92 -28.32
CA PRO A 200 -13.10 -21.60 -27.76
C PRO A 200 -14.40 -21.55 -26.90
N LEU A 201 -15.01 -22.69 -26.61
CA LEU A 201 -16.27 -22.77 -25.88
C LEU A 201 -15.99 -22.92 -24.36
N PRO A 202 -16.78 -22.25 -23.50
CA PRO A 202 -16.70 -22.46 -22.07
C PRO A 202 -16.95 -23.93 -21.72
N SER A 203 -16.15 -24.48 -20.82
CA SER A 203 -16.39 -25.82 -20.27
C SER A 203 -17.66 -25.76 -19.41
N ASP A 204 -18.83 -26.07 -19.99
CA ASP A 204 -20.11 -26.01 -19.29
C ASP A 204 -20.21 -27.11 -18.22
N PRO A 205 -20.45 -26.78 -16.94
CA PRO A 205 -20.72 -27.77 -15.91
C PRO A 205 -22.08 -28.46 -16.03
N ARG A 206 -22.94 -28.08 -16.98
CA ARG A 206 -24.35 -28.53 -17.02
C ARG A 206 -24.77 -29.26 -18.29
N GLY A 207 -23.90 -29.38 -19.29
CA GLY A 207 -24.15 -30.16 -20.51
C GLY A 207 -23.79 -31.63 -20.33
N GLY A 208 -24.78 -32.52 -20.46
CA GLY A 208 -24.71 -33.94 -20.11
C GLY A 208 -23.52 -34.72 -20.69
N GLY A 209 -22.90 -35.53 -19.84
CA GLY A 209 -21.90 -36.52 -20.27
C GLY A 209 -20.68 -36.72 -19.36
N LYS A 210 -20.71 -36.27 -18.09
CA LYS A 210 -19.99 -36.83 -16.92
C LYS A 210 -20.29 -35.90 -15.73
N PRO A 211 -20.62 -36.41 -14.54
CA PRO A 211 -20.87 -35.55 -13.39
C PRO A 211 -19.62 -34.71 -13.12
N ILE A 212 -19.77 -33.38 -13.13
CA ILE A 212 -18.71 -32.48 -12.69
C ILE A 212 -18.45 -32.83 -11.24
N ARG A 213 -17.34 -33.55 -11.08
CA ARG A 213 -16.61 -33.65 -9.84
C ARG A 213 -16.44 -32.21 -9.30
N GLN A 214 -17.27 -31.88 -8.32
CA GLN A 214 -16.89 -31.11 -7.14
C GLN A 214 -15.55 -31.59 -6.54
N CYS A 215 -15.03 -32.75 -6.99
CA CYS A 215 -13.78 -33.40 -6.65
C CYS A 215 -12.73 -33.38 -7.80
N THR A 216 -12.29 -32.23 -8.33
CA THR A 216 -10.99 -32.18 -9.05
C THR A 216 -10.31 -30.81 -9.11
N TRP A 217 -10.75 -29.84 -8.30
CA TRP A 217 -9.92 -28.68 -8.00
C TRP A 217 -8.69 -29.08 -7.18
N ASN A 218 -8.87 -29.96 -6.19
CA ASN A 218 -7.82 -30.38 -5.26
C ASN A 218 -6.78 -31.36 -5.84
N SER A 219 -6.86 -31.76 -7.12
CA SER A 219 -5.99 -32.82 -7.66
C SER A 219 -5.27 -32.49 -8.96
N ARG A 220 -5.43 -31.28 -9.52
CA ARG A 220 -4.69 -30.87 -10.73
C ARG A 220 -3.64 -29.80 -10.51
N HIS A 221 -3.87 -28.92 -9.54
CA HIS A 221 -2.90 -27.91 -9.12
C HIS A 221 -2.73 -27.95 -7.62
N ASN A 222 -1.50 -27.85 -7.15
CA ASN A 222 -1.25 -27.72 -5.72
C ASN A 222 -1.53 -26.26 -5.33
N PHE A 223 -2.40 -26.03 -4.33
CA PHE A 223 -2.74 -24.67 -3.89
C PHE A 223 -1.51 -23.86 -3.46
N THR A 224 -0.43 -24.55 -3.07
CA THR A 224 0.87 -23.96 -2.74
C THR A 224 1.59 -23.34 -3.95
N GLU A 225 1.26 -23.71 -5.19
CA GLU A 225 1.87 -23.13 -6.40
C GLU A 225 1.32 -21.73 -6.72
N PHE A 226 0.08 -21.45 -6.32
CA PHE A 226 -0.52 -20.11 -6.45
C PHE A 226 -0.13 -19.16 -5.30
N ALA A 227 0.34 -19.71 -4.18
CA ALA A 227 0.91 -18.92 -3.11
C ALA A 227 2.27 -18.39 -3.54
N LYS A 228 2.43 -17.06 -3.57
CA LYS A 228 3.75 -16.46 -3.83
C LYS A 228 4.75 -17.01 -2.80
N PRO A 229 5.84 -17.67 -3.22
CA PRO A 229 6.89 -18.05 -2.27
C PRO A 229 7.41 -16.78 -1.58
N VAL A 230 7.62 -16.88 -0.26
CA VAL A 230 8.04 -15.76 0.61
C VAL A 230 9.37 -15.15 0.18
N SER A 231 10.16 -15.88 -0.63
CA SER A 231 11.47 -15.46 -1.09
C SER A 231 11.77 -16.03 -2.49
N SER A 232 11.35 -15.32 -3.53
CA SER A 232 12.01 -15.30 -4.83
C SER A 232 11.43 -14.20 -5.71
N LYS A 233 12.22 -13.70 -6.67
CA LYS A 233 11.65 -13.07 -7.86
C LYS A 233 10.64 -14.09 -8.41
N GLY A 234 9.35 -13.74 -8.42
CA GLY A 234 8.32 -14.64 -8.92
C GLY A 234 8.63 -15.09 -10.36
N ILE A 235 7.93 -16.14 -10.82
CA ILE A 235 8.05 -16.66 -12.18
C ILE A 235 7.97 -15.49 -13.17
N SER A 236 8.96 -15.37 -14.05
CA SER A 236 8.93 -14.35 -15.12
C SER A 236 8.31 -14.95 -16.38
N ILE A 237 7.81 -14.09 -17.27
CA ILE A 237 7.25 -14.54 -18.55
C ILE A 237 8.34 -15.13 -19.47
N ASP A 238 9.61 -14.76 -19.24
CA ASP A 238 10.74 -15.20 -20.05
C ASP A 238 11.19 -16.62 -19.70
N ASP A 239 10.87 -17.10 -18.49
CA ASP A 239 11.19 -18.47 -18.06
C ASP A 239 10.24 -19.51 -18.70
N ILE A 240 9.07 -19.07 -19.19
CA ILE A 240 8.01 -19.95 -19.68
C ILE A 240 8.18 -20.18 -21.19
N HIS A 241 8.59 -21.40 -21.54
CA HIS A 241 8.76 -21.84 -22.92
C HIS A 241 7.48 -22.51 -23.44
N LEU A 242 6.79 -21.85 -24.38
CA LEU A 242 5.55 -22.33 -25.01
C LEU A 242 5.85 -22.80 -26.45
N SER A 243 5.29 -23.94 -26.83
CA SER A 243 5.33 -24.42 -28.22
C SER A 243 4.42 -23.57 -29.12
N SER A 244 4.62 -23.62 -30.44
CA SER A 244 3.69 -22.99 -31.39
C SER A 244 2.27 -23.55 -31.27
N ASP A 245 2.16 -24.85 -31.00
CA ASP A 245 0.87 -25.51 -30.73
C ASP A 245 0.22 -25.00 -29.43
N ASP A 246 1.03 -24.70 -28.41
CA ASP A 246 0.55 -24.17 -27.13
C ASP A 246 -0.07 -22.78 -27.29
N LEU A 247 0.48 -21.96 -28.19
CA LEU A 247 0.00 -20.60 -28.46
C LEU A 247 -1.36 -20.58 -29.16
N GLU A 248 -1.71 -21.66 -29.88
CA GLU A 248 -2.99 -21.77 -30.58
C GLU A 248 -4.14 -22.24 -29.69
N MET A 249 -3.84 -22.75 -28.50
CA MET A 249 -4.84 -23.21 -27.54
C MET A 249 -5.53 -22.06 -26.79
N TYR A 250 -6.61 -22.40 -26.09
CA TYR A 250 -7.45 -21.52 -25.27
C TYR A 250 -7.40 -21.90 -23.79
N ILE A 251 -7.61 -20.94 -22.91
CA ILE A 251 -7.71 -21.12 -21.46
C ILE A 251 -9.06 -20.56 -20.98
N ASP A 252 -9.81 -21.32 -20.18
CA ASP A 252 -10.95 -20.79 -19.41
C ASP A 252 -10.46 -20.22 -18.08
N LEU A 253 -10.63 -18.91 -17.90
CA LEU A 253 -10.19 -18.18 -16.71
C LEU A 253 -11.23 -18.14 -15.58
N ALA A 254 -12.51 -18.47 -15.88
CA ALA A 254 -13.58 -18.49 -14.89
C ALA A 254 -13.28 -19.29 -13.61
N PRO A 255 -12.62 -20.46 -13.67
CA PRO A 255 -12.24 -21.17 -12.46
C PRO A 255 -11.29 -20.38 -11.55
N PHE A 256 -10.27 -19.72 -12.09
CA PHE A 256 -9.10 -19.25 -11.32
C PHE A 256 -9.19 -17.81 -10.81
N LEU A 257 -10.23 -17.10 -11.23
CA LEU A 257 -10.45 -15.70 -10.89
C LEU A 257 -11.02 -15.51 -9.49
N ASN A 258 -10.85 -14.29 -8.95
CA ASN A 258 -11.64 -13.86 -7.82
C ASN A 258 -13.03 -13.46 -8.32
N PRO A 259 -14.11 -14.21 -8.00
CA PRO A 259 -15.46 -13.93 -8.48
C PRO A 259 -16.12 -12.73 -7.80
N SER A 260 -15.57 -12.24 -6.69
CA SER A 260 -16.10 -11.11 -5.92
C SER A 260 -15.02 -10.04 -5.71
N PRO A 261 -14.56 -9.38 -6.80
CA PRO A 261 -13.68 -8.22 -6.65
C PRO A 261 -14.45 -7.05 -6.02
N TYR A 262 -13.73 -6.14 -5.36
CA TYR A 262 -14.34 -4.90 -4.87
C TYR A 262 -14.63 -3.98 -6.04
N VAL A 263 -15.92 -3.69 -6.23
CA VAL A 263 -16.44 -2.82 -7.28
C VAL A 263 -17.04 -1.57 -6.64
N VAL A 264 -16.76 -0.41 -7.23
CA VAL A 264 -17.35 0.88 -6.85
C VAL A 264 -18.07 1.50 -8.04
N PRO A 265 -19.20 2.21 -7.82
CA PRO A 265 -19.87 2.94 -8.88
C PRO A 265 -19.04 4.15 -9.34
N GLU A 266 -19.16 4.52 -10.61
CA GLU A 266 -18.41 5.63 -11.21
C GLU A 266 -18.67 7.00 -10.52
N ASP A 267 -19.88 7.19 -9.98
CA ASP A 267 -20.33 8.40 -9.28
C ASP A 267 -19.81 8.50 -7.82
N MET A 268 -19.14 7.47 -7.31
CA MET A 268 -18.65 7.46 -5.93
C MET A 268 -17.56 8.51 -5.72
N SER A 269 -17.64 9.29 -4.64
CA SER A 269 -16.59 10.25 -4.31
C SER A 269 -15.27 9.54 -4.00
N LEU A 270 -14.17 10.07 -4.52
CA LEU A 270 -12.84 9.47 -4.39
C LEU A 270 -12.43 9.33 -2.91
N SER A 271 -12.87 10.24 -2.04
CA SER A 271 -12.69 10.14 -0.59
C SER A 271 -13.27 8.86 0.04
N LYS A 272 -14.42 8.38 -0.44
CA LYS A 272 -15.02 7.13 0.04
C LYS A 272 -14.26 5.92 -0.51
N VAL A 273 -13.88 5.98 -1.79
CA VAL A 273 -13.04 4.95 -2.43
C VAL A 273 -11.69 4.82 -1.72
N TYR A 274 -11.07 5.95 -1.34
CA TYR A 274 -9.82 6.00 -0.59
C TYR A 274 -9.92 5.29 0.75
N ASN A 275 -10.96 5.61 1.53
CA ASN A 275 -11.20 4.97 2.82
C ASN A 275 -11.41 3.47 2.66
N LEU A 276 -12.20 3.05 1.66
CA LEU A 276 -12.42 1.64 1.34
C LEU A 276 -11.10 0.93 0.96
N PHE A 277 -10.32 1.53 0.06
CA PHE A 277 -9.04 0.99 -0.41
C PHE A 277 -8.07 0.78 0.74
N ARG A 278 -7.94 1.78 1.63
CA ARG A 278 -7.01 1.75 2.76
C ARG A 278 -7.47 0.80 3.87
N GLN A 279 -8.74 0.86 4.27
CA GLN A 279 -9.27 0.05 5.39
C GLN A 279 -9.25 -1.45 5.07
N LEU A 280 -9.54 -1.81 3.83
CA LEU A 280 -9.53 -3.21 3.38
C LEU A 280 -8.16 -3.67 2.85
N GLY A 281 -7.17 -2.78 2.77
CA GLY A 281 -5.83 -3.12 2.27
C GLY A 281 -5.82 -3.56 0.81
N LEU A 282 -6.69 -2.98 -0.03
CA LEU A 282 -6.86 -3.39 -1.42
C LEU A 282 -5.64 -3.04 -2.28
N ARG A 283 -5.48 -3.77 -3.38
CA ARG A 283 -4.48 -3.48 -4.42
C ARG A 283 -5.09 -2.89 -5.67
N HIS A 284 -6.28 -3.37 -6.02
CA HIS A 284 -7.04 -2.96 -7.19
C HIS A 284 -8.51 -2.83 -6.80
N ILE A 285 -9.17 -1.76 -7.24
CA ILE A 285 -10.62 -1.56 -7.15
C ILE A 285 -11.15 -1.38 -8.57
N LEU A 286 -12.26 -2.04 -8.89
CA LEU A 286 -12.90 -1.90 -10.19
C LEU A 286 -13.94 -0.78 -10.15
N VAL A 287 -13.94 0.06 -11.17
CA VAL A 287 -14.94 1.12 -11.36
C VAL A 287 -15.87 0.71 -12.48
N VAL A 288 -17.14 0.54 -12.14
CA VAL A 288 -18.17 -0.01 -13.02
C VAL A 288 -19.38 0.95 -12.99
N PRO A 289 -19.94 1.33 -14.16
CA PRO A 289 -21.19 2.06 -14.23
C PRO A 289 -22.34 1.12 -13.90
N ARG A 290 -23.55 1.65 -13.77
CA ARG A 290 -24.75 0.83 -13.50
C ARG A 290 -25.00 -0.29 -14.52
N ALA A 291 -24.41 -0.19 -15.72
CA ALA A 291 -24.55 -1.14 -16.82
C ALA A 291 -23.44 -2.22 -16.92
N SER A 292 -22.82 -2.62 -15.81
CA SER A 292 -21.94 -3.80 -15.70
C SER A 292 -20.67 -3.84 -16.59
N ARG A 293 -20.32 -2.76 -17.29
CA ARG A 293 -19.08 -2.64 -18.09
C ARG A 293 -17.90 -2.13 -17.24
N VAL A 294 -16.68 -2.63 -17.40
CA VAL A 294 -15.52 -2.00 -16.73
C VAL A 294 -15.21 -0.65 -17.39
N ILE A 295 -15.28 0.45 -16.62
CA ILE A 295 -14.78 1.76 -17.05
C ILE A 295 -13.31 1.90 -16.68
N GLY A 296 -12.95 1.50 -15.46
CA GLY A 296 -11.69 1.84 -14.84
C GLY A 296 -11.22 0.85 -13.80
N LEU A 297 -9.93 0.90 -13.49
CA LEU A 297 -9.30 0.19 -12.38
C LEU A 297 -8.48 1.20 -11.59
N ILE A 298 -8.80 1.34 -10.30
CA ILE A 298 -8.08 2.24 -9.38
C ILE A 298 -7.02 1.42 -8.65
N THR A 299 -5.77 1.89 -8.74
CA THR A 299 -4.65 1.34 -7.99
C THR A 299 -4.15 2.32 -6.93
N ARG A 300 -3.20 1.87 -6.10
CA ARG A 300 -2.55 2.76 -5.12
C ARG A 300 -1.96 4.01 -5.75
N LYS A 301 -1.36 3.89 -6.94
CA LYS A 301 -0.72 5.01 -7.63
C LYS A 301 -1.72 6.09 -8.03
N ASP A 302 -2.93 5.70 -8.43
CA ASP A 302 -3.97 6.65 -8.84
C ASP A 302 -4.59 7.40 -7.64
N LEU A 303 -4.42 6.87 -6.42
CA LEU A 303 -4.84 7.52 -5.17
C LEU A 303 -3.76 8.44 -4.58
N LEU A 304 -2.53 8.38 -5.09
CA LEU A 304 -1.46 9.29 -4.74
C LEU A 304 -1.54 10.50 -5.65
N ILE A 305 -2.49 11.39 -5.35
CA ILE A 305 -2.56 12.69 -5.99
C ILE A 305 -1.43 13.51 -5.39
N GLU A 306 -0.31 13.60 -6.10
CA GLU A 306 0.72 14.58 -5.79
C GLU A 306 0.13 15.97 -6.06
N ASP A 307 0.32 16.89 -5.11
CA ASP A 307 0.01 18.28 -5.36
C ASP A 307 0.99 18.74 -6.45
N ASN A 308 0.46 18.97 -7.64
CA ASN A 308 1.21 19.33 -8.86
C ASN A 308 2.09 20.59 -8.72
N GLU A 309 2.17 21.20 -7.54
CA GLU A 309 3.03 22.34 -7.23
C GLU A 309 4.46 21.93 -6.79
N ASN A 310 4.68 20.69 -6.32
CA ASN A 310 6.00 20.25 -5.83
C ASN A 310 6.79 19.37 -6.81
N SER A 311 6.20 18.89 -7.91
CA SER A 311 6.94 18.10 -8.90
C SER A 311 7.96 18.95 -9.68
N GLU A 312 7.68 20.23 -9.93
CA GLU A 312 8.62 21.13 -10.62
C GLU A 312 9.87 21.44 -9.76
N THR A 313 9.74 21.46 -8.43
CA THR A 313 10.88 21.74 -7.53
C THR A 313 11.75 20.51 -7.27
N VAL A 314 11.20 19.30 -7.32
CA VAL A 314 11.97 18.04 -7.13
C VAL A 314 12.73 17.64 -8.39
N GLU A 315 12.16 17.84 -9.59
CA GLU A 315 12.91 17.58 -10.84
C GLU A 315 14.16 18.45 -10.96
N LEU A 316 14.06 19.74 -10.58
CA LEU A 316 15.19 20.67 -10.57
C LEU A 316 16.31 20.27 -9.61
N GLN A 317 15.99 19.67 -8.45
CA GLN A 317 17.01 19.17 -7.52
C GLN A 317 17.65 17.86 -7.98
N SER A 318 16.91 16.96 -8.63
CA SER A 318 17.47 15.69 -9.13
C SER A 318 18.46 15.88 -10.29
N THR A 319 18.24 16.91 -11.12
CA THR A 319 19.16 17.26 -12.22
C THR A 319 20.46 17.90 -11.73
N SER A 320 20.47 18.55 -10.56
CA SER A 320 21.67 19.23 -10.06
C SER A 320 22.69 18.30 -9.38
N VAL A 321 22.30 17.08 -8.98
CA VAL A 321 23.21 16.13 -8.30
C VAL A 321 23.87 15.15 -9.28
N ARG A 322 23.44 15.12 -10.55
CA ARG A 322 24.07 14.31 -11.61
C ARG A 322 25.20 15.00 -12.37
N SER A 323 25.55 16.24 -12.00
CA SER A 323 26.65 16.99 -12.61
C SER A 323 27.64 17.48 -11.56
N LEU A 324 28.32 16.56 -10.88
CA LEU A 324 29.62 16.76 -10.23
C LEU A 324 30.34 15.42 -10.12
#